data_AF-A0A0P7YAS6-F1
#
_entry.id   AF-A0A0P7YAS6-F1
#
_cell.length_a   1.000
_cell.length_b   1.000
_cell.length_c   1.000
_cell.angle_alpha   90.00
_cell.angle_beta   90.00
_cell.angle_gamma   90.00
#
_symmetry.space_group_name_H-M   'P 1'
#
loop_
_entity.id
_entity.type
_entity.pdbx_description
1 polymer ?
#
loop_
_entity_poly.entity_id
_entity_poly.type
_entity_poly.pdbx_seq_one_letter_code
_entity_poly.pdbx_strand_id
1 'polypeptide(L)' 'MLKYIFKTFTKRQIMMIKLLLLSNSATVFGAYFKIMDNPNGELLLLIGIGLSIIGTLGIVSKWAKGGPI' A
#
# COMPACT_ATOMS: atom_id res chain seq x y z
N MET A 1 -4.07 -6.58 -20.87
CA MET A 1 -3.14 -5.46 -20.62
C MET A 1 -2.46 -5.53 -19.25
N LEU A 2 -3.19 -5.51 -18.12
CA LEU A 2 -2.59 -5.62 -16.76
C LEU A 2 -1.70 -6.85 -16.55
N LYS A 3 -2.08 -8.01 -17.11
CA LYS A 3 -1.33 -9.27 -16.98
C LYS A 3 0.11 -9.19 -17.53
N TYR A 4 0.35 -8.35 -18.54
CA TYR A 4 1.69 -8.13 -19.11
C TYR A 4 2.52 -7.18 -18.26
N ILE A 5 1.90 -6.17 -17.65
CA ILE A 5 2.55 -5.20 -16.76
C ILE A 5 3.06 -5.90 -15.49
N PHE A 6 2.27 -6.83 -14.93
CA PHE A 6 2.68 -7.59 -13.74
C PHE A 6 3.69 -8.69 -14.00
N LYS A 7 3.93 -9.08 -15.27
CA LYS A 7 4.92 -10.09 -15.62
C LYS A 7 6.36 -9.62 -15.38
N THR A 8 6.56 -8.30 -15.36
CA THR A 8 7.86 -7.64 -15.16
C THR A 8 8.20 -7.44 -13.69
N PHE A 9 7.23 -7.57 -12.78
CA PHE A 9 7.43 -7.33 -11.35
C PHE A 9 7.82 -8.60 -10.59
N THR A 10 8.74 -8.47 -9.65
CA THR A 10 9.09 -9.56 -8.73
C THR A 10 7.91 -9.88 -7.79
N LYS A 11 7.89 -11.09 -7.21
CA LYS A 11 6.88 -11.47 -6.21
C LYS A 11 6.77 -10.46 -5.06
N ARG A 12 7.91 -9.89 -4.63
CA ARG A 12 7.99 -8.87 -3.58
C ARG A 12 7.37 -7.54 -4.02
N GLN A 13 7.63 -7.10 -5.25
CA GLN A 13 6.99 -5.90 -5.81
C GLN A 13 5.47 -6.07 -5.93
N ILE A 14 5.00 -7.23 -6.38
CA ILE A 14 3.56 -7.53 -6.45
C ILE A 14 2.92 -7.46 -5.05
N MET A 15 3.60 -7.96 -4.02
CA MET A 15 3.12 -7.86 -2.64
C MET A 15 3.02 -6.39 -2.18
N MET A 16 4.01 -5.56 -2.49
CA MET A 16 3.96 -4.13 -2.15
C MET A 16 2.87 -3.38 -2.92
N ILE A 17 2.62 -3.73 -4.19
CA ILE A 17 1.50 -3.17 -4.95
C ILE A 17 0.16 -3.55 -4.32
N LYS A 18 0.00 -4.80 -3.86
CA LYS A 18 -1.20 -5.22 -3.11
C LYS A 18 -1.35 -4.44 -1.80
N LEU A 19 -0.24 -4.21 -1.09
CA LEU A 19 -0.23 -3.39 0.12
C LEU A 19 -0.66 -1.96 -0.17
N LEU A 20 -0.17 -1.37 -1.28
CA LEU A 20 -0.58 -0.03 -1.72
C LEU A 20 -2.07 0.05 -2.02
N LEU A 21 -2.63 -0.95 -2.71
CA LEU A 21 -4.07 -1.01 -2.97
C LEU A 21 -4.89 -1.06 -1.66
N LEU A 22 -4.47 -1.89 -0.71
CA LEU A 22 -5.10 -1.97 0.61
C LEU A 22 -4.98 -0.65 1.39
N SER A 23 -3.81 -0.02 1.34
CA SER A 23 -3.54 1.25 2.01
C SER A 23 -4.37 2.40 1.45
N ASN A 24 -4.64 2.40 0.14
CA ASN A 24 -5.53 3.37 -0.49
C ASN A 24 -6.96 3.21 0.02
N SER A 25 -7.48 1.98 0.06
CA SER A 25 -8.80 1.71 0.62
C SER A 25 -8.90 2.13 2.08
N ALA A 26 -7.89 1.80 2.90
CA ALA A 26 -7.84 2.22 4.31
C ALA A 26 -7.79 3.74 4.47
N THR A 27 -7.07 4.44 3.62
CA THR A 27 -6.99 5.91 3.63
C THR A 27 -8.33 6.55 3.27
N VAL A 28 -9.00 6.05 2.23
CA VAL A 28 -10.32 6.53 1.81
C VAL A 28 -11.37 6.30 2.89
N PHE A 29 -11.44 5.09 3.44
CA PHE A 29 -12.37 4.79 4.54
C PHE A 29 -12.03 5.54 5.82
N GLY A 30 -10.74 5.66 6.16
CA GLY A 30 -10.29 6.43 7.31
C GLY A 30 -10.67 7.91 7.21
N ALA A 31 -10.48 8.51 6.03
CA ALA A 31 -10.88 9.90 5.77
C ALA A 31 -12.40 10.06 5.87
N TYR A 32 -13.17 9.16 5.25
CA TYR A 32 -14.63 9.14 5.36
C TYR A 32 -15.10 9.07 6.82
N PHE A 33 -14.55 8.12 7.60
CA PHE A 33 -14.91 7.97 9.01
C PHE A 33 -14.45 9.14 9.88
N LYS A 34 -13.32 9.78 9.57
CA LYS A 34 -12.86 10.99 10.26
C LYS A 34 -13.82 12.17 10.03
N ILE A 35 -14.34 12.32 8.81
CA ILE A 35 -15.35 13.36 8.50
C ILE A 35 -16.68 13.08 9.21
N MET A 36 -16.99 11.81 9.47
CA MET A 36 -18.19 11.38 10.20
C MET A 36 -18.00 11.36 11.74
N ASP A 37 -16.95 11.99 12.27
CA ASP A 37 -16.59 12.02 13.70
C ASP A 37 -16.50 10.64 14.37
N ASN A 38 -16.17 9.59 13.60
CA ASN A 38 -15.92 8.27 14.18
C ASN A 38 -14.56 8.26 14.87
N PRO A 39 -14.48 7.87 16.16
CA PRO A 39 -13.23 7.91 16.93
C PRO A 39 -12.12 7.01 16.37
N ASN A 40 -12.48 5.98 15.60
CA ASN A 40 -11.51 5.07 14.97
C ASN A 40 -11.06 5.54 13.57
N GLY A 41 -11.70 6.58 13.01
CA GLY A 41 -11.40 7.08 11.66
C GLY A 41 -9.99 7.63 11.53
N GLU A 42 -9.52 8.35 12.56
CA GLU A 42 -8.16 8.90 12.59
C GLU A 42 -7.08 7.81 12.63
N LEU A 43 -7.30 6.77 13.42
CA LEU A 43 -6.36 5.66 13.54
C LEU A 43 -6.27 4.87 12.23
N LEU A 44 -7.41 4.60 11.59
CA LEU A 44 -7.44 3.94 10.28
C LEU A 44 -6.77 4.79 9.19
N LEU A 45 -6.98 6.11 9.22
CA LEU A 45 -6.35 7.06 8.28
C LEU A 45 -4.83 7.07 8.44
N LEU A 46 -4.32 7.15 9.67
CA LEU A 46 -2.89 7.11 9.96
C LEU A 46 -2.25 5.80 9.51
N ILE A 47 -2.92 4.66 9.74
CA ILE A 47 -2.48 3.35 9.25
C ILE A 47 -2.43 3.34 7.72
N GLY A 48 -3.47 3.84 7.05
CA GLY A 48 -3.53 3.92 5.59
C GLY A 48 -2.38 4.74 5.00
N ILE A 49 -2.07 5.90 5.60
CA ILE A 49 -0.95 6.75 5.19
C ILE A 49 0.39 6.03 5.43
N GLY A 50 0.59 5.44 6.62
CA GLY A 50 1.81 4.72 6.95
C GLY A 50 2.08 3.55 6.00
N LEU A 51 1.06 2.75 5.71
CA LEU A 51 1.15 1.65 4.74
C LEU A 51 1.41 2.15 3.32
N SER A 52 0.89 3.31 2.94
CA SER A 52 1.17 3.92 1.63
C SER A 52 2.66 4.29 1.49
N ILE A 53 3.26 4.84 2.55
CA ILE A 53 4.69 5.17 2.58
C ILE A 53 5.53 3.89 2.50
N ILE A 54 5.21 2.88 3.31
CA ILE A 54 5.92 1.58 3.32
C ILE A 54 5.81 0.89 1.96
N GLY A 55 4.62 0.86 1.36
CA GLY A 55 4.41 0.24 0.05
C GLY A 55 5.22 0.94 -1.05
N THR A 56 5.26 2.28 -1.03
CA THR A 56 6.02 3.08 -2.01
C THR A 56 7.52 2.85 -1.87
N LEU A 57 8.05 2.99 -0.64
CA LEU A 57 9.45 2.72 -0.36
C LEU A 57 9.82 1.28 -0.67
N GLY A 58 8.93 0.34 -0.35
CA GLY A 58 9.07 -1.08 -0.64
C GLY A 58 9.29 -1.34 -2.13
N ILE A 59 8.47 -0.77 -3.01
CA ILE A 59 8.59 -0.96 -4.48
C ILE A 59 9.92 -0.42 -5.03
N VAL A 60 10.34 0.76 -4.55
CA VAL A 60 11.53 1.46 -5.06
C VAL A 60 12.83 0.92 -4.44
N SER A 61 12.74 0.27 -3.28
CA SER A 61 13.88 -0.28 -2.57
C SER A 61 14.64 -1.34 -3.37
N LYS A 62 15.96 -1.42 -3.13
CA LYS A 62 16.81 -2.52 -3.63
C LYS A 62 16.31 -3.89 -3.15
N TRP A 63 15.61 -3.94 -2.01
CA TRP A 63 15.03 -5.17 -1.43
C TRP A 63 13.95 -5.81 -2.31
N ALA A 64 13.21 -4.99 -3.06
CA ALA A 64 12.19 -5.46 -3.99
C ALA A 64 12.73 -5.85 -5.38
N LYS A 65 13.96 -5.42 -5.71
CA LYS A 65 14.64 -5.77 -6.98
C LYS A 65 15.40 -7.10 -6.95
N GLY A 66 15.57 -7.71 -5.77
CA GLY A 66 16.23 -9.00 -5.61
C GLY A 66 17.43 -8.91 -4.67
N GLY A 67 17.24 -9.39 -3.44
CA GLY A 67 18.33 -9.97 -2.65
C GLY A 67 18.34 -11.50 -2.86
N PRO A 68 19.45 -12.19 -2.54
CA PRO A 68 19.57 -13.62 -2.75
C PRO A 68 18.39 -14.35 -2.11
N ILE A 69 17.84 -15.30 -2.88
CA ILE A 69 16.85 -16.27 -2.39
C ILE A 69 17.63 -17.35 -1.65
#